data_AF-A0A0F9D0E1-F1
#
_entry.id   AF-A0A0F9D0E1-F1
#
_cell.length_a   1.000
_cell.length_b   1.000
_cell.length_c   1.000
_cell.angle_alpha   90.00
_cell.angle_beta   90.00
_cell.angle_gamma   90.00
#
_symmetry.space_group_name_H-M   'P 1'
#
loop_
_entity.id
_entity.type
_entity.pdbx_description
1 polymer ?
#
loop_
_entity_poly.entity_id
_entity_poly.type
_entity_poly.pdbx_seq_one_letter_code
_entity_poly.pdbx_strand_id
1 'polypeptide(L)' 'MGPERRAIIDSAAQDLSDDYQTIGSLDKGEAIITSTFTKFAIPISIPLFEDFIKEGKQKQNSKTKIVSPGFS' A
#
# COMPACT_ATOMS: atom_id res chain seq x y z
N MET A 1 -15.73 22.68 6.36
CA MET A 1 -14.91 21.62 5.75
C MET A 1 -14.01 22.26 4.71
N GLY A 2 -12.71 21.93 4.68
CA GLY A 2 -11.75 22.52 3.73
C GLY A 2 -12.00 22.02 2.30
N PRO A 3 -11.76 22.86 1.27
CA PRO A 3 -12.08 22.52 -0.11
C PRO A 3 -11.29 21.31 -0.62
N GLU A 4 -10.02 21.11 -0.21
CA GLU A 4 -9.22 19.97 -0.68
C GLU A 4 -9.81 18.61 -0.28
N ARG A 5 -10.20 18.43 0.98
CA ARG A 5 -10.76 17.15 1.45
C ARG A 5 -12.11 16.85 0.81
N ARG A 6 -12.92 17.88 0.53
CA ARG A 6 -14.19 17.70 -0.16
C ARG A 6 -14.00 17.21 -1.59
N ALA A 7 -13.04 17.77 -2.31
CA ALA A 7 -12.71 17.33 -3.67
C ALA A 7 -12.26 15.86 -3.71
N ILE A 8 -11.47 15.42 -2.71
CA ILE A 8 -11.07 14.00 -2.58
C ILE A 8 -12.31 13.11 -2.43
N ILE A 9 -13.21 13.44 -1.48
CA ILE A 9 -14.43 12.67 -1.21
C ILE A 9 -15.33 12.60 -2.45
N ASP A 10 -15.57 13.74 -3.09
CA ASP A 10 -16.47 13.82 -4.26
C ASP A 10 -15.89 13.11 -5.51
N SER A 11 -14.57 12.89 -5.56
CA SER A 11 -13.89 12.19 -6.67
C SER A 11 -13.62 10.71 -6.44
N ALA A 12 -13.89 10.21 -5.22
CA ALA A 12 -13.60 8.83 -4.84
C ALA A 12 -14.55 7.82 -5.51
N ALA A 13 -14.04 6.64 -5.83
CA ALA A 13 -14.85 5.56 -6.41
C ALA A 13 -15.82 4.92 -5.40
N GLN A 14 -15.46 4.96 -4.11
CA GLN A 14 -16.29 4.53 -3.01
C GLN A 14 -16.80 5.73 -2.22
N ASP A 15 -17.93 5.55 -1.53
CA ASP A 15 -18.46 6.57 -0.64
C ASP A 15 -17.53 6.77 0.57
N LEU A 16 -17.09 8.01 0.75
CA LEU A 16 -16.22 8.48 1.83
C LEU A 16 -16.88 9.67 2.57
N SER A 17 -18.21 9.84 2.49
CA SER A 17 -18.91 11.00 3.06
C SER A 17 -18.61 11.22 4.55
N ASP A 18 -18.43 10.12 5.28
CA ASP A 18 -18.25 10.09 6.72
C ASP A 18 -16.76 10.04 7.12
N ASP A 19 -15.86 9.85 6.16
CA ASP A 19 -14.42 9.67 6.36
C ASP A 19 -13.63 10.98 6.38
N TYR A 20 -14.30 12.13 6.49
CA TYR A 20 -13.65 13.43 6.48
C TYR A 20 -12.55 13.56 7.55
N GLN A 21 -12.80 13.05 8.76
CA GLN A 21 -11.80 13.07 9.84
C GLN A 21 -10.68 12.05 9.58
N THR A 22 -11.03 10.85 9.12
CA THR A 22 -10.09 9.78 8.76
C THR A 22 -9.07 10.28 7.72
N ILE A 23 -9.52 10.95 6.66
CA ILE A 23 -8.64 11.52 5.62
C ILE A 23 -7.68 12.57 6.22
N GLY A 24 -8.15 13.34 7.20
CA GLY A 24 -7.34 14.38 7.86
C GLY A 24 -6.35 13.82 8.89
N SER A 25 -6.55 12.60 9.36
CA SER A 25 -5.68 11.95 10.36
C SER A 25 -4.66 10.99 9.76
N LEU A 26 -4.63 10.81 8.43
CA LEU A 26 -3.67 9.92 7.78
C LEU A 26 -2.24 10.42 8.00
N ASP A 27 -1.38 9.52 8.47
CA ASP A 27 0.04 9.78 8.66
C ASP A 27 0.89 9.33 7.46
N LYS A 28 2.18 9.71 7.46
CA LYS A 28 3.13 9.29 6.43
C LYS A 28 3.21 7.76 6.39
N GLY A 29 2.88 7.21 5.22
CA GLY A 29 2.85 5.75 5.03
C GLY A 29 1.48 5.14 5.27
N GLU A 30 0.44 5.94 5.47
CA GLU A 30 -0.94 5.49 5.50
C GLU A 30 -1.69 6.02 4.28
N ALA A 31 -2.62 5.22 3.75
CA ALA A 31 -3.47 5.62 2.65
C ALA A 31 -4.80 4.87 2.65
N ILE A 32 -5.80 5.46 1.99
CA ILE A 32 -7.05 4.79 1.65
C ILE A 32 -7.06 4.62 0.14
N ILE A 33 -7.14 3.37 -0.34
CA ILE A 33 -7.28 3.07 -1.75
C ILE A 33 -8.76 3.03 -2.11
N THR A 34 -9.13 3.79 -3.14
CA THR A 34 -10.42 3.68 -3.81
C THR A 34 -10.22 3.28 -5.26
N SER A 35 -11.12 2.45 -5.80
CA SER A 35 -11.04 1.95 -7.17
C SER A 35 -12.38 1.40 -7.61
N THR A 36 -12.74 1.58 -8.88
CA THR A 36 -13.94 0.95 -9.46
C THR A 36 -13.87 -0.58 -9.49
N PHE A 37 -12.69 -1.16 -9.25
CA PHE A 37 -12.46 -2.61 -9.22
C PHE A 37 -12.54 -3.20 -7.80
N THR A 38 -12.54 -2.36 -6.76
CA THR A 38 -12.70 -2.78 -5.37
C THR A 38 -14.14 -2.55 -4.92
N LYS A 39 -14.66 -3.44 -4.05
CA LYS A 39 -16.01 -3.27 -3.51
C LYS A 39 -16.10 -2.18 -2.45
N PHE A 40 -15.03 -2.02 -1.67
CA PHE A 40 -14.95 -1.10 -0.54
C PHE A 40 -13.66 -0.30 -0.63
N ALA A 41 -13.62 0.84 0.06
CA ALA A 41 -12.40 1.59 0.27
C ALA A 41 -11.50 0.79 1.22
N ILE A 42 -10.21 0.72 0.91
CA ILE A 42 -9.27 -0.17 1.62
C ILE A 42 -8.20 0.67 2.30
N PRO A 43 -8.14 0.71 3.65
CA PRO A 43 -7.02 1.32 4.35
C PRO A 43 -5.78 0.45 4.21
N ILE A 44 -4.63 1.07 3.92
CA ILE A 44 -3.35 0.38 3.76
C ILE A 44 -2.22 1.12 4.49
N SER A 45 -1.19 0.36 4.84
CA SER A 45 0.12 0.89 5.20
C SER A 45 1.10 0.67 4.05
N ILE A 46 1.76 1.73 3.62
CA ILE A 46 2.75 1.75 2.55
C ILE A 46 4.12 1.51 3.18
N PRO A 47 4.79 0.39 2.87
CA PRO A 47 6.12 0.12 3.40
C PRO A 47 7.12 1.14 2.84
N LEU A 48 8.16 1.42 3.64
CA LEU A 48 9.27 2.24 3.18
C LEU A 48 9.97 1.55 2.01
N PHE A 49 10.16 2.27 0.91
CA PHE A 49 10.71 1.70 -0.33
C PHE A 49 12.07 1.03 -0.11
N GLU A 50 12.94 1.68 0.67
CA GLU A 50 14.28 1.20 1.00
C GLU A 50 14.26 -0.16 1.71
N ASP A 51 13.25 -0.41 2.54
CA ASP A 51 13.11 -1.68 3.25
C ASP A 51 12.48 -2.74 2.35
N PHE A 52 11.49 -2.34 1.56
CA PHE A 52 10.87 -3.20 0.55
C PHE A 52 11.90 -3.78 -0.44
N ILE A 53 12.85 -2.97 -0.92
CA ILE A 53 13.89 -3.45 -1.85
C ILE A 53 14.93 -4.35 -1.17
N LYS A 54 15.22 -4.15 0.12
CA LYS A 54 16.14 -5.04 0.87
C LYS A 54 15.54 -6.44 1.00
N GLU A 55 14.25 -6.53 1.33
CA GLU A 55 13.53 -7.81 1.38
C GLU A 55 13.49 -8.49 0.01
N GLY A 56 13.24 -7.73 -1.06
CA GLY A 56 13.26 -8.23 -2.43
C GLY A 56 14.60 -8.87 -2.82
N LYS A 57 15.73 -8.23 -2.47
CA LYS A 57 17.08 -8.75 -2.72
C LYS A 57 17.38 -10.01 -1.90
N GLN A 58 16.92 -10.09 -0.65
CA GLN A 58 17.09 -11.29 0.18
C GLN A 58 16.31 -12.49 -0.38
N LYS A 59 15.09 -12.27 -0.88
CA LYS A 59 14.27 -13.33 -1.52
C LYS A 59 14.83 -13.82 -2.86
N GLN A 60 15.63 -13.02 -3.56
CA GLN A 60 16.32 -13.45 -4.79
C GLN A 60 17.56 -14.30 -4.48
N ASN A 61 18.33 -13.97 -3.44
CA ASN A 61 19.51 -14.74 -3.03
C ASN A 61 19.16 -16.14 -2.47
N SER A 62 17.98 -16.32 -1.87
CA SER A 62 17.54 -17.62 -1.37
C SER A 62 17.10 -18.60 -2.48
N LYS A 63 16.62 -18.10 -3.63
CA LYS A 63 16.26 -18.93 -4.79
C LYS A 63 17.46 -19.49 -5.56
N THR A 64 18.69 -19.05 -5.27
CA THR A 64 19.91 -19.50 -5.95
C THR A 64 20.68 -20.59 -5.16
N LYS A 65 20.24 -20.97 -3.95
CA LYS A 65 20.89 -22.05 -3.18
C LYS A 65 20.22 -23.42 -3.38
N ILE A 66 20.27 -23.97 -4.60
CA ILE A 66 19.97 -25.38 -4.95
C ILE A 66 20.82 -25.64 -6.22
N VAL A 67 21.78 -26.55 -6.37
CA VAL A 67 22.36 -27.67 -5.62
C VAL A 67 23.80 -27.87 -6.15
N SER A 68 24.81 -28.05 -5.29
CA SER A 68 26.10 -28.58 -5.73
C SER A 68 25.99 -30.10 -5.89
N PRO A 69 26.23 -30.70 -7.06
CA PRO A 69 26.34 -32.15 -7.16
C PRO A 69 27.68 -32.54 -6.53
N GLY A 70 27.62 -33.14 -5.35
CA GLY A 70 28.77 -33.86 -4.80
C GLY A 70 29.04 -35.07 -5.69
N PHE A 71 30.18 -35.06 -6.39
CA PHE A 71 30.76 -36.26 -6.98
C PHE A 71 31.79 -36.81 -6.00
N SER A 72 31.46 -37.98 -5.43
CA SER A 72 32.40 -38.91 -4.80
C SER A 72 33.21 -39.66 -5.86
#